data_AF-R9UMJ5-F1
#
_entry.id   AF-R9UMJ5-F1
#
_cell.length_a   1.000
_cell.length_b   1.000
_cell.length_c   1.000
_cell.angle_alpha   90.00
_cell.angle_beta   90.00
_cell.angle_gamma   90.00
#
_symmetry.space_group_name_H-M   'P 1'
#
loop_
_entity.id
_entity.type
_entity.pdbx_description
1 polymer ?
#
loop_
_entity_poly.entity_id
_entity_poly.type
_entity_poly.pdbx_seq_one_letter_code
_entity_poly.pdbx_strand_id
1 'polypeptide(L)'
;MWYRLCTSHRPAKPPALLLEGEGASSFGPNLLPDVTEHLYLNCILRMSVDDLIYDILIKTLEIRAKVTVFRCVGAIRQVSETSSDIGPLAHEMMNKMLGRECGPDEYVEARDSFVRGSNLLGLLDVQKERLKVWRSRLRPGQLQTQYGSVSSMPSQGSPEASHSLTGHRDAMNALYYLLCEMTFEEAKQAFTLDHTSTVVGVDPSNPIANMAYSAYHIADSLNLAVSNTSDVYTMSLAEVLLQLVFLWRSDELFHYILDVLWPRLEAHGRGYEHSHYPTHLVKRIITQTAVYWEQGRVINFALPAVADNISKLKLLDIDHPVDLVVCGYNTDGMYFIEKSPLP
;
A
#
# COMPACT_ATOMS: atom_id res chain seq x y z
N MET A 1 -18.72 9.41 -1.90
CA MET A 1 -18.15 10.30 -0.86
C MET A 1 -18.30 9.72 0.54
N TRP A 2 -19.52 9.51 1.06
CA TRP A 2 -19.73 8.88 2.39
C TRP A 2 -18.90 7.60 2.58
N TYR A 3 -18.98 6.68 1.62
CA TYR A 3 -18.18 5.45 1.63
C TYR A 3 -16.65 5.71 1.69
N ARG A 4 -16.13 6.67 0.92
CA ARG A 4 -14.71 7.02 0.93
C ARG A 4 -14.28 7.59 2.29
N LEU A 5 -15.10 8.42 2.91
CA LEU A 5 -14.82 8.95 4.26
C LEU A 5 -14.80 7.81 5.29
N CYS A 6 -15.78 6.90 5.23
CA CYS A 6 -15.80 5.73 6.09
C CYS A 6 -14.61 4.81 5.89
N THR A 7 -14.02 4.72 4.69
CA THR A 7 -12.94 3.78 4.38
C THR A 7 -11.54 4.40 4.38
N SER A 8 -11.44 5.73 4.39
CA SER A 8 -10.17 6.47 4.37
C SER A 8 -9.28 6.21 5.58
N HIS A 9 -9.83 5.81 6.73
CA HIS A 9 -9.04 5.53 7.92
C HIS A 9 -8.34 4.16 7.90
N ARG A 10 -8.71 3.26 6.97
CA ARG A 10 -8.22 1.86 6.93
C ARG A 10 -6.69 1.75 6.89
N PRO A 11 -5.93 2.55 6.11
CA PRO A 11 -4.48 2.47 6.13
C PRO A 11 -3.83 2.84 7.48
N ALA A 12 -4.56 3.53 8.36
CA ALA A 12 -4.09 3.88 9.70
C ALA A 12 -4.51 2.84 10.77
N LYS A 13 -5.34 1.85 10.42
CA LYS A 13 -5.74 0.80 11.36
C LYS A 13 -4.53 -0.07 11.73
N PRO A 14 -4.28 -0.33 13.03
CA PRO A 14 -3.20 -1.21 13.44
C PRO A 14 -3.34 -2.59 12.77
N PRO A 15 -2.30 -3.11 12.08
CA PRO A 15 -2.41 -4.34 11.28
C PRO A 15 -2.77 -5.60 12.07
N ALA A 16 -2.63 -5.58 13.41
CA ALA A 16 -2.96 -6.71 14.27
C ALA A 16 -4.47 -6.82 14.60
N LEU A 17 -5.27 -5.79 14.29
CA LEU A 17 -6.71 -5.77 14.58
C LEU A 17 -7.53 -6.42 13.46
N LEU A 18 -8.87 -6.46 13.59
CA LEU A 18 -9.79 -7.01 12.60
C LEU A 18 -9.63 -6.31 11.25
N LEU A 19 -9.81 -7.04 10.15
CA LEU A 19 -9.97 -6.38 8.87
C LEU A 19 -11.36 -5.74 8.79
N GLU A 20 -11.47 -4.63 8.09
CA GLU A 20 -12.76 -3.93 7.99
C GLU A 20 -13.86 -4.81 7.34
N GLY A 21 -14.99 -4.92 8.04
CA GLY A 21 -16.13 -5.73 7.62
C GLY A 21 -16.13 -7.17 8.14
N GLU A 22 -15.15 -7.56 8.96
CA GLU A 22 -15.14 -8.85 9.66
C GLU A 22 -15.90 -8.83 11.00
N GLY A 23 -16.19 -7.65 11.55
CA GLY A 23 -16.91 -7.50 12.81
C GLY A 23 -16.75 -6.10 13.42
N ALA A 24 -17.23 -5.93 14.66
CA ALA A 24 -17.00 -4.72 15.43
C ALA A 24 -15.53 -4.62 15.86
N SER A 25 -14.89 -3.48 15.61
CA SER A 25 -13.49 -3.22 15.96
C SER A 25 -13.43 -2.10 16.99
N SER A 26 -12.46 -2.19 17.88
CA SER A 26 -12.07 -1.15 18.82
C SER A 26 -11.43 0.05 18.14
N PHE A 27 -11.01 -0.07 16.87
CA PHE A 27 -10.38 1.01 16.10
C PHE A 27 -11.24 1.48 14.93
N GLY A 28 -11.47 2.80 14.84
CA GLY A 28 -12.25 3.42 13.77
C GLY A 28 -13.76 3.26 13.93
N PRO A 29 -14.57 3.86 13.05
CA PRO A 29 -16.03 3.81 13.16
C PRO A 29 -16.57 2.43 12.76
N ASN A 30 -16.52 1.46 13.67
CA ASN A 30 -17.24 0.20 13.51
C ASN A 30 -18.60 0.25 14.21
N LEU A 31 -19.61 0.75 13.49
CA LEU A 31 -21.03 0.51 13.77
C LEU A 31 -21.78 0.40 12.45
N LEU A 32 -22.10 -0.83 12.04
CA LEU A 32 -23.33 -1.11 11.30
C LEU A 32 -23.98 -2.30 11.98
N PRO A 33 -25.12 -2.07 12.65
CA PRO A 33 -26.37 -2.33 11.95
C PRO A 33 -27.47 -1.28 12.17
N ASP A 34 -28.26 -1.05 11.11
CA ASP A 34 -29.72 -1.30 11.04
C ASP A 34 -30.33 -0.49 9.87
N VAL A 35 -29.98 0.81 9.73
CA VAL A 35 -30.42 1.65 8.58
C VAL A 35 -29.31 1.86 7.54
N THR A 36 -28.07 1.78 7.98
CA THR A 36 -26.87 2.08 7.18
C THR A 36 -26.28 0.86 6.46
N GLU A 37 -26.72 -0.37 6.76
CA GLU A 37 -26.35 -1.56 5.97
C GLU A 37 -26.93 -1.51 4.56
N HIS A 38 -28.20 -1.12 4.42
CA HIS A 38 -28.81 -0.93 3.10
C HIS A 38 -28.08 0.16 2.31
N LEU A 39 -27.68 1.25 2.98
CA LEU A 39 -26.88 2.31 2.36
C LEU A 39 -25.50 1.79 1.94
N TYR A 40 -24.82 1.05 2.81
CA TYR A 40 -23.50 0.47 2.56
C TYR A 40 -23.54 -0.54 1.40
N LEU A 41 -24.51 -1.46 1.41
CA LEU A 41 -24.72 -2.42 0.33
C LEU A 41 -25.06 -1.71 -0.98
N ASN A 42 -25.94 -0.70 -0.95
CA ASN A 42 -26.22 0.11 -2.14
C ASN A 42 -24.98 0.85 -2.64
N CYS A 43 -24.12 1.37 -1.75
CA CYS A 43 -22.86 1.99 -2.13
C CYS A 43 -21.91 1.00 -2.80
N ILE A 44 -21.82 -0.24 -2.31
CA ILE A 44 -20.99 -1.30 -2.90
C ILE A 44 -21.55 -1.73 -4.26
N LEU A 45 -22.86 -1.99 -4.35
CA LEU A 45 -23.50 -2.46 -5.57
C LEU A 45 -23.49 -1.40 -6.69
N ARG A 46 -23.60 -0.13 -6.33
CA ARG A 46 -23.62 1.01 -7.27
C ARG A 46 -22.29 1.75 -7.33
N MET A 47 -21.22 1.12 -6.83
CA MET A 47 -19.89 1.71 -6.80
C MET A 47 -19.42 2.02 -8.23
N SER A 48 -18.93 3.24 -8.45
CA SER A 48 -18.33 3.62 -9.73
C SER A 48 -17.06 2.79 -9.98
N VAL A 49 -16.60 2.78 -11.23
CA VAL A 49 -15.33 2.11 -11.59
C VAL A 49 -14.16 2.69 -10.80
N ASP A 50 -14.12 4.01 -10.62
CA ASP A 50 -13.06 4.71 -9.86
C ASP A 50 -13.10 4.38 -8.37
N ASP A 51 -14.31 4.32 -7.78
CA ASP A 51 -14.47 3.94 -6.38
C ASP A 51 -14.11 2.48 -6.12
N LEU A 52 -14.42 1.60 -7.09
CA LEU A 52 -14.20 0.16 -6.95
C LEU A 52 -12.72 -0.18 -6.92
N ILE A 53 -11.90 0.38 -7.82
CA ILE A 53 -10.45 0.15 -7.78
C ILE A 53 -9.83 0.69 -6.51
N TYR A 54 -10.29 1.85 -6.03
CA TYR A 54 -9.81 2.42 -4.77
C TYR A 54 -10.15 1.52 -3.57
N ASP A 55 -11.38 0.99 -3.48
CA ASP A 55 -11.73 0.06 -2.40
C ASP A 55 -10.92 -1.24 -2.47
N ILE A 56 -10.72 -1.79 -3.68
CA ILE A 56 -9.87 -2.99 -3.88
C ILE A 56 -8.45 -2.71 -3.41
N LEU A 57 -7.86 -1.56 -3.79
CA LEU A 57 -6.52 -1.17 -3.37
C LEU A 57 -6.41 -1.08 -1.85
N ILE A 58 -7.30 -0.32 -1.21
CA ILE A 58 -7.23 -0.11 0.25
C ILE A 58 -7.36 -1.43 1.00
N LYS A 59 -8.28 -2.32 0.60
CA LYS A 59 -8.39 -3.66 1.21
C LYS A 59 -7.15 -4.52 0.96
N THR A 60 -6.58 -4.43 -0.24
CA THR A 60 -5.35 -5.17 -0.59
C THR A 60 -4.18 -4.73 0.28
N LEU A 61 -4.02 -3.42 0.50
CA LEU A 61 -2.97 -2.86 1.36
C LEU A 61 -3.17 -3.20 2.83
N GLU A 62 -4.42 -3.19 3.32
CA GLU A 62 -4.77 -3.60 4.69
C GLU A 62 -4.35 -5.06 4.97
N ILE A 63 -4.72 -5.98 4.06
CA ILE A 63 -4.33 -7.39 4.16
C ILE A 63 -2.80 -7.54 4.08
N ARG A 64 -2.14 -6.84 3.14
CA ARG A 64 -0.68 -6.88 2.97
C ARG A 64 0.06 -6.41 4.22
N ALA A 65 -0.41 -5.34 4.86
CA ALA A 65 0.17 -4.84 6.10
C ALA A 65 0.10 -5.90 7.21
N LYS A 66 -1.07 -6.56 7.38
CA LYS A 66 -1.25 -7.64 8.35
C LYS A 66 -0.30 -8.81 8.09
N VAL A 67 -0.20 -9.27 6.84
CA VAL A 67 0.76 -10.33 6.44
C VAL A 67 2.20 -9.94 6.78
N THR A 68 2.61 -8.72 6.41
CA THR A 68 3.99 -8.25 6.63
C THR A 68 4.35 -8.18 8.11
N VAL A 69 3.45 -7.62 8.93
CA VAL A 69 3.66 -7.52 10.38
C VAL A 69 3.68 -8.91 11.02
N PHE A 70 2.73 -9.79 10.68
CA PHE A 70 2.71 -11.15 11.23
C PHE A 70 3.98 -11.93 10.90
N ARG A 71 4.49 -11.79 9.68
CA ARG A 71 5.75 -12.42 9.29
C ARG A 71 6.93 -11.91 10.10
N CYS A 72 7.07 -10.60 10.25
CA CYS A 72 8.17 -10.01 11.02
C CYS A 72 8.09 -10.41 12.50
N VAL A 73 6.91 -10.34 13.10
CA VAL A 73 6.69 -10.73 14.50
C VAL A 73 6.93 -12.22 14.70
N GLY A 74 6.42 -13.07 13.80
CA GLY A 74 6.59 -14.52 13.87
C GLY A 74 8.06 -14.92 13.83
N ALA A 75 8.83 -14.32 12.91
CA ALA A 75 10.26 -14.52 12.82
C ALA A 75 11.02 -14.05 14.07
N ILE A 76 10.68 -12.89 14.63
CA ILE A 76 11.36 -12.34 15.83
C ILE A 76 11.00 -13.13 17.09
N ARG A 77 9.73 -13.50 17.24
CA ARG A 77 9.21 -14.23 18.40
C ARG A 77 9.36 -15.74 18.29
N GLN A 78 9.85 -16.25 17.16
CA GLN A 78 9.97 -17.68 16.86
C GLN A 78 8.63 -18.41 17.00
N VAL A 79 7.58 -17.77 16.48
CA VAL A 79 6.20 -18.29 16.46
C VAL A 79 5.76 -18.43 15.01
N SER A 80 5.07 -19.52 14.69
CA SER A 80 4.51 -19.73 13.35
C SER A 80 3.51 -18.63 12.99
N GLU A 81 3.50 -18.18 11.73
CA GLU A 81 2.46 -17.28 11.16
C GLU A 81 1.04 -17.90 11.26
N THR A 82 0.93 -19.21 11.47
CA THR A 82 -0.33 -19.93 11.66
C THR A 82 -0.76 -20.07 13.13
N SER A 83 0.05 -19.61 14.07
CA SER A 83 -0.26 -19.64 15.49
C SER A 83 -1.34 -18.61 15.84
N SER A 84 -2.31 -19.00 16.68
CA SER A 84 -3.30 -18.08 17.23
C SER A 84 -2.69 -16.95 18.07
N ASP A 85 -1.47 -17.14 18.57
CA ASP A 85 -0.79 -16.16 19.42
C ASP A 85 -0.17 -15.01 18.62
N ILE A 86 -0.09 -15.13 17.28
CA ILE A 86 0.57 -14.11 16.46
C ILE A 86 -0.15 -12.76 16.49
N GLY A 87 -1.49 -12.76 16.57
CA GLY A 87 -2.31 -11.55 16.63
C GLY A 87 -2.00 -10.71 17.87
N PRO A 88 -2.15 -11.26 19.09
CA PRO A 88 -1.77 -10.59 20.33
C PRO A 88 -0.31 -10.14 20.36
N LEU A 89 0.62 -11.01 19.95
CA LEU A 89 2.05 -10.68 19.93
C LEU A 89 2.37 -9.52 18.99
N ALA A 90 1.73 -9.49 17.81
CA ALA A 90 1.88 -8.39 16.87
C ALA A 90 1.29 -7.10 17.41
N HIS A 91 0.11 -7.18 18.03
CA HIS A 91 -0.53 -6.03 18.66
C HIS A 91 0.35 -5.41 19.76
N GLU A 92 0.80 -6.22 20.71
CA GLU A 92 1.69 -5.77 21.80
C GLU A 92 2.99 -5.17 21.27
N MET A 93 3.64 -5.85 20.31
CA MET A 93 4.92 -5.41 19.78
C MET A 93 4.79 -4.10 19.01
N MET A 94 3.77 -3.97 18.15
CA MET A 94 3.52 -2.74 17.40
C MET A 94 3.15 -1.59 18.32
N ASN A 95 2.25 -1.78 19.29
CA ASN A 95 1.89 -0.73 20.24
C ASN A 95 3.08 -0.27 21.08
N LYS A 96 3.91 -1.20 21.56
CA LYS A 96 5.15 -0.86 22.26
C LYS A 96 6.09 -0.01 21.40
N MET A 97 6.27 -0.37 20.12
CA MET A 97 7.12 0.39 19.19
C MET A 97 6.54 1.77 18.85
N LEU A 98 5.21 1.85 18.71
CA LEU A 98 4.50 3.11 18.45
C LEU A 98 4.37 3.99 19.70
N GLY A 99 4.71 3.49 20.88
CA GLY A 99 4.53 4.21 22.15
C GLY A 99 3.06 4.36 22.55
N ARG A 100 2.21 3.45 22.10
CA ARG A 100 0.77 3.40 22.42
C ARG A 100 0.51 2.50 23.62
N GLU A 101 -0.44 2.89 24.45
CA GLU A 101 -0.97 2.01 25.50
C GLU A 101 -1.93 1.00 24.87
N CYS A 102 -1.76 -0.30 25.17
CA CYS A 102 -2.68 -1.34 24.72
C CYS A 102 -3.96 -1.29 25.55
N GLY A 103 -5.08 -0.92 24.92
CA GLY A 103 -6.40 -1.06 25.56
C GLY A 103 -6.79 -2.54 25.72
N PRO A 104 -7.50 -2.92 26.80
CA PRO A 104 -7.92 -4.30 27.00
C PRO A 104 -8.83 -4.81 25.89
N ASP A 105 -9.69 -3.95 25.33
CA ASP A 105 -10.59 -4.30 24.22
C ASP A 105 -9.82 -4.54 22.92
N GLU A 106 -8.81 -3.72 22.62
CA GLU A 106 -7.95 -3.92 21.44
C GLU A 106 -7.15 -5.21 21.53
N TYR A 107 -6.69 -5.57 22.73
CA TYR A 107 -5.98 -6.83 22.97
C TYR A 107 -6.89 -8.04 22.77
N VAL A 108 -8.12 -7.97 23.29
CA VAL A 108 -9.14 -9.02 23.08
C VAL A 108 -9.47 -9.13 21.59
N GLU A 109 -9.64 -8.01 20.89
CA GLU A 109 -9.82 -8.01 19.44
C GLU A 109 -8.63 -8.65 18.73
N ALA A 110 -7.39 -8.25 19.02
CA ALA A 110 -6.20 -8.82 18.39
C ALA A 110 -6.08 -10.34 18.58
N ARG A 111 -6.51 -10.84 19.74
CA ARG A 111 -6.57 -12.28 20.03
C ARG A 111 -7.67 -12.98 19.24
N ASP A 112 -8.86 -12.41 19.24
CA ASP A 112 -10.06 -13.07 18.69
C ASP A 112 -10.15 -12.88 17.16
N SER A 113 -9.47 -11.87 16.61
CA SER A 113 -9.36 -11.53 15.18
C SER A 113 -8.21 -12.21 14.45
N PHE A 114 -7.65 -13.25 15.07
CA PHE A 114 -6.58 -14.02 14.45
C PHE A 114 -7.06 -14.67 13.15
N VAL A 115 -6.39 -14.32 12.05
CA VAL A 115 -6.60 -14.91 10.74
C VAL A 115 -5.30 -15.59 10.32
N ARG A 116 -5.37 -16.90 10.06
CA ARG A 116 -4.22 -17.70 9.57
C ARG A 116 -3.68 -17.12 8.26
N GLY A 117 -2.38 -17.24 8.02
CA GLY A 117 -1.74 -16.78 6.77
C GLY A 117 -2.42 -17.29 5.49
N SER A 118 -2.83 -18.56 5.45
CA SER A 118 -3.58 -19.13 4.32
C SER A 118 -4.94 -18.46 4.07
N ASN A 119 -5.59 -17.96 5.13
CA ASN A 119 -6.86 -17.25 5.01
C ASN A 119 -6.63 -15.83 4.50
N LEU A 120 -5.56 -15.16 4.94
CA LEU A 120 -5.16 -13.85 4.40
C LEU A 120 -4.87 -13.93 2.89
N LEU A 121 -4.24 -15.02 2.44
CA LEU A 121 -4.09 -15.31 1.01
C LEU A 121 -5.44 -15.46 0.31
N GLY A 122 -6.37 -16.24 0.89
CA GLY A 122 -7.72 -16.38 0.35
C GLY A 122 -8.44 -15.02 0.23
N LEU A 123 -8.23 -14.10 1.18
CA LEU A 123 -8.77 -12.74 1.11
C LEU A 123 -8.13 -11.90 -0.01
N LEU A 124 -6.83 -12.08 -0.28
CA LEU A 124 -6.18 -11.48 -1.46
C LEU A 124 -6.71 -12.06 -2.76
N ASP A 125 -6.97 -13.36 -2.83
CA ASP A 125 -7.62 -13.98 -4.00
C ASP A 125 -9.02 -13.40 -4.25
N VAL A 126 -9.79 -13.14 -3.20
CA VAL A 126 -11.07 -12.41 -3.31
C VAL A 126 -10.84 -11.02 -3.91
N GLN A 127 -9.82 -10.27 -3.47
CA GLN A 127 -9.52 -8.96 -4.07
C GLN A 127 -9.09 -9.08 -5.53
N LYS A 128 -8.35 -10.13 -5.89
CA LYS A 128 -7.95 -10.42 -7.26
C LYS A 128 -9.16 -10.68 -8.17
N GLU A 129 -10.16 -11.44 -7.71
CA GLU A 129 -11.40 -11.63 -8.46
C GLU A 129 -12.20 -10.32 -8.59
N ARG A 130 -12.24 -9.50 -7.53
CA ARG A 130 -12.85 -8.16 -7.60
C ARG A 130 -12.13 -7.27 -8.61
N LEU A 131 -10.81 -7.37 -8.72
CA LEU A 131 -10.01 -6.64 -9.70
C LEU A 131 -10.34 -7.05 -11.14
N LYS A 132 -10.61 -8.35 -11.39
CA LYS A 132 -11.11 -8.81 -12.69
C LYS A 132 -12.48 -8.22 -13.03
N VAL A 133 -13.39 -8.14 -12.05
CA VAL A 133 -14.70 -7.49 -12.22
C VAL A 133 -14.54 -6.00 -12.49
N TRP A 134 -13.59 -5.34 -11.85
CA TRP A 134 -13.27 -3.95 -12.17
C TRP A 134 -12.77 -3.81 -13.61
N ARG A 135 -11.82 -4.65 -14.03
CA ARG A 135 -11.23 -4.64 -15.37
C ARG A 135 -12.28 -4.88 -16.46
N SER A 136 -13.28 -5.75 -16.22
CA SER A 136 -14.34 -6.02 -17.20
C SER A 136 -15.32 -4.85 -17.41
N ARG A 137 -15.33 -3.85 -16.52
CA ARG A 137 -16.14 -2.64 -16.63
C ARG A 137 -15.44 -1.50 -17.38
N LEU A 138 -14.17 -1.67 -17.74
CA LEU A 138 -13.39 -0.66 -18.45
C LEU A 138 -13.75 -0.63 -19.94
N ARG A 139 -13.66 0.56 -20.53
CA ARG A 139 -13.81 0.72 -21.97
C ARG A 139 -12.58 0.14 -22.70
N PRO A 140 -12.73 -0.35 -23.94
CA PRO A 140 -11.58 -0.75 -24.76
C PRO A 140 -10.54 0.39 -24.84
N GLY A 141 -9.28 0.09 -24.54
CA GLY A 141 -8.18 1.06 -24.56
C GLY A 141 -8.00 1.91 -23.30
N GLN A 142 -8.92 1.84 -22.32
CA GLN A 142 -8.82 2.61 -21.07
C GLN A 142 -7.70 2.12 -20.15
N LEU A 143 -7.29 0.86 -20.28
CA LEU A 143 -6.14 0.28 -19.58
C LEU A 143 -5.15 -0.26 -20.62
N GLN A 144 -4.31 0.62 -21.18
CA GLN A 144 -3.09 0.19 -21.86
C GLN A 144 -1.95 0.20 -20.86
N THR A 145 -1.90 -0.81 -20.01
CA THR A 145 -0.63 -1.20 -19.40
C THR A 145 0.25 -1.75 -20.52
N GLN A 146 1.48 -1.24 -20.66
CA GLN A 146 2.46 -1.66 -21.69
C GLN A 146 2.97 -3.10 -21.49
N TYR A 147 2.17 -3.94 -20.84
CA TYR A 147 2.49 -5.30 -20.48
C TYR A 147 2.05 -6.28 -21.55
N GLY A 148 2.98 -6.55 -22.46
CA GLY A 148 3.02 -7.80 -23.21
C GLY A 148 2.36 -7.77 -24.59
N SER A 149 3.11 -7.29 -25.59
CA SER A 149 3.34 -8.08 -26.79
C SER A 149 4.66 -7.65 -27.43
N VAL A 150 5.76 -8.24 -26.96
CA VAL A 150 6.95 -8.42 -27.79
C VAL A 150 6.74 -9.72 -28.58
N SER A 151 5.69 -9.76 -29.39
CA SER A 151 5.47 -10.84 -30.37
C SER A 151 4.49 -10.38 -31.46
N SER A 152 4.85 -9.32 -32.17
CA SER A 152 4.55 -9.20 -33.60
C SER A 152 5.57 -8.24 -34.19
N MET A 153 6.22 -8.65 -35.27
CA MET A 153 7.10 -7.81 -36.08
C MET A 153 6.53 -6.39 -36.28
N PRO A 154 7.37 -5.34 -36.30
CA PRO A 154 6.91 -4.01 -36.67
C PRO A 154 6.55 -4.03 -38.16
N SER A 155 5.25 -4.09 -38.45
CA SER A 155 4.72 -3.70 -39.75
C SER A 155 5.04 -2.22 -39.94
N GLN A 156 6.10 -1.92 -40.67
CA GLN A 156 6.40 -0.59 -41.18
C GLN A 156 5.14 -0.03 -41.86
N GLY A 157 4.63 1.10 -41.36
CA GLY A 157 3.56 1.83 -42.02
C GLY A 157 2.35 2.18 -41.15
N SER A 158 2.56 2.86 -40.02
CA SER A 158 1.61 3.90 -39.58
C SER A 158 2.27 4.84 -38.57
N PRO A 159 2.06 6.16 -38.70
CA PRO A 159 2.67 7.13 -37.81
C PRO A 159 2.01 7.05 -36.42
N GLU A 160 2.86 6.92 -35.40
CA GLU A 160 2.68 7.37 -34.02
C GLU A 160 1.24 7.50 -33.54
N ALA A 161 0.71 6.42 -32.98
CA ALA A 161 -0.35 6.53 -32.00
C ALA A 161 0.27 6.31 -30.61
N SER A 162 0.92 7.35 -30.10
CA SER A 162 1.16 7.50 -28.67
C SER A 162 -0.19 7.60 -27.98
N HIS A 163 -0.82 6.45 -27.72
CA HIS A 163 -2.11 6.37 -27.06
C HIS A 163 -1.92 6.67 -25.57
N SER A 164 -1.88 7.96 -25.24
CA SER A 164 -1.89 8.46 -23.86
C SER A 164 -3.14 7.95 -23.15
N LEU A 165 -2.99 7.54 -21.88
CA LEU A 165 -4.13 7.39 -20.97
C LEU A 165 -5.00 8.65 -21.08
N THR A 166 -6.29 8.47 -21.32
CA THR A 166 -7.20 9.54 -21.79
C THR A 166 -7.49 10.62 -20.74
N GLY A 167 -7.04 10.44 -19.48
CA GLY A 167 -7.10 11.46 -18.45
C GLY A 167 -6.36 11.07 -17.15
N HIS A 168 -6.16 12.07 -16.27
CA HIS A 168 -5.46 11.92 -14.97
C HIS A 168 -6.01 10.77 -14.12
N ARG A 169 -7.34 10.63 -14.05
CA ARG A 169 -8.00 9.57 -13.28
C ARG A 169 -7.70 8.18 -13.82
N ASP A 170 -7.70 8.00 -15.15
CA ASP A 170 -7.38 6.71 -15.76
C ASP A 170 -5.94 6.29 -15.44
N ALA A 171 -5.01 7.25 -15.45
CA ALA A 171 -3.63 7.01 -15.08
C ALA A 171 -3.44 6.66 -13.59
N MET A 172 -4.09 7.38 -12.68
CA MET A 172 -4.09 7.01 -11.25
C MET A 172 -4.72 5.63 -11.01
N ASN A 173 -5.83 5.33 -11.68
CA ASN A 173 -6.46 4.01 -11.59
C ASN A 173 -5.55 2.89 -12.13
N ALA A 174 -4.78 3.16 -13.18
CA ALA A 174 -3.79 2.23 -13.71
C ALA A 174 -2.63 2.00 -12.71
N LEU A 175 -2.21 3.03 -11.97
CA LEU A 175 -1.26 2.88 -10.88
C LEU A 175 -1.83 2.04 -9.73
N TYR A 176 -3.07 2.28 -9.32
CA TYR A 176 -3.75 1.45 -8.31
C TYR A 176 -3.86 -0.01 -8.75
N TYR A 177 -4.18 -0.25 -10.02
CA TYR A 177 -4.21 -1.58 -10.61
C TYR A 177 -2.85 -2.28 -10.50
N LEU A 178 -1.76 -1.58 -10.87
CA LEU A 178 -0.40 -2.12 -10.79
C LEU A 178 -0.01 -2.46 -9.34
N LEU A 179 -0.31 -1.59 -8.37
CA LEU A 179 -0.03 -1.88 -6.95
C LEU A 179 -0.76 -3.14 -6.46
N CYS A 180 -2.02 -3.34 -6.88
CA CYS A 180 -2.76 -4.56 -6.55
C CYS A 180 -2.11 -5.81 -7.17
N GLU A 181 -1.81 -5.78 -8.47
CA GLU A 181 -1.16 -6.91 -9.16
C GLU A 181 0.21 -7.24 -8.56
N MET A 182 1.03 -6.22 -8.26
CA MET A 182 2.32 -6.39 -7.57
C MET A 182 2.14 -7.06 -6.21
N THR A 183 1.13 -6.65 -5.43
CA THR A 183 0.84 -7.25 -4.12
C THR A 183 0.41 -8.71 -4.25
N PHE A 184 -0.42 -9.04 -5.23
CA PHE A 184 -0.85 -10.42 -5.46
C PHE A 184 0.31 -11.33 -5.88
N GLU A 185 1.21 -10.80 -6.69
CA GLU A 185 2.40 -11.52 -7.13
C GLU A 185 3.42 -11.69 -5.99
N GLU A 186 3.65 -10.65 -5.16
CA GLU A 186 4.47 -10.74 -3.95
C GLU A 186 3.94 -11.81 -2.99
N ALA A 187 2.62 -11.80 -2.74
CA ALA A 187 1.99 -12.80 -1.89
C ALA A 187 2.16 -14.21 -2.47
N LYS A 188 1.91 -14.40 -3.77
CA LYS A 188 2.10 -15.71 -4.41
C LYS A 188 3.53 -16.22 -4.23
N GLN A 189 4.54 -15.39 -4.51
CA GLN A 189 5.96 -15.76 -4.37
C GLN A 189 6.29 -16.16 -2.93
N ALA A 190 5.84 -15.37 -1.96
CA ALA A 190 6.13 -15.58 -0.54
C ALA A 190 5.59 -16.90 0.03
N PHE A 191 4.50 -17.45 -0.53
CA PHE A 191 3.89 -18.68 -0.05
C PHE A 191 4.19 -19.91 -0.93
N THR A 192 4.75 -19.73 -2.13
CA THR A 192 5.19 -20.85 -2.99
C THR A 192 6.63 -21.31 -2.74
N LEU A 193 7.48 -20.44 -2.17
CA LEU A 193 8.88 -20.76 -1.88
C LEU A 193 9.00 -21.19 -0.42
N ASP A 194 9.15 -22.50 -0.17
CA ASP A 194 9.56 -23.06 1.12
C ASP A 194 10.91 -22.45 1.55
N HIS A 195 10.86 -21.41 2.38
CA HIS A 195 11.92 -20.84 3.24
C HIS A 195 13.37 -20.70 2.70
N THR A 196 13.60 -20.83 1.38
CA THR A 196 14.94 -20.87 0.77
C THR A 196 15.03 -19.98 -0.46
N SER A 197 14.37 -18.82 -0.43
CA SER A 197 14.66 -17.78 -1.42
C SER A 197 15.81 -16.92 -0.93
N THR A 198 16.97 -17.10 -1.54
CA THR A 198 18.09 -16.16 -1.49
C THR A 198 17.60 -14.76 -1.85
N VAL A 199 17.70 -13.91 -0.84
CA VAL A 199 17.65 -12.46 -0.84
C VAL A 199 18.21 -11.79 -2.11
N VAL A 200 17.47 -10.75 -2.52
CA VAL A 200 17.90 -9.53 -3.25
C VAL A 200 18.90 -9.76 -4.37
N GLY A 201 18.39 -10.29 -5.48
CA GLY A 201 18.84 -9.87 -6.80
C GLY A 201 17.71 -9.09 -7.45
N VAL A 202 18.03 -7.95 -8.08
CA VAL A 202 17.17 -7.36 -9.11
C VAL A 202 17.18 -8.34 -10.27
N ASP A 203 16.30 -9.35 -10.22
CA ASP A 203 16.07 -10.22 -11.36
C ASP A 203 15.17 -9.45 -12.34
N PRO A 204 15.66 -9.03 -13.53
CA PRO A 204 14.86 -8.31 -14.51
C PRO A 204 13.71 -9.17 -15.06
N SER A 205 13.78 -10.49 -14.88
CA SER A 205 12.69 -11.41 -15.22
C SER A 205 11.59 -11.46 -14.15
N ASN A 206 11.80 -10.82 -12.99
CA ASN A 206 10.77 -10.72 -11.95
C ASN A 206 9.56 -9.94 -12.50
N PRO A 207 8.35 -10.54 -12.48
CA PRO A 207 7.14 -9.87 -12.97
C PRO A 207 6.84 -8.56 -12.24
N ILE A 208 7.26 -8.41 -10.98
CA ILE A 208 7.11 -7.18 -10.17
C ILE A 208 8.01 -6.06 -10.70
N ALA A 209 9.23 -6.38 -11.18
CA ALA A 209 10.17 -5.39 -11.71
C ALA A 209 9.58 -4.65 -12.91
N ASN A 210 9.04 -5.40 -13.87
CA ASN A 210 8.37 -4.83 -15.05
C ASN A 210 7.18 -3.93 -14.62
N MET A 211 6.55 -4.18 -13.45
CA MET A 211 5.31 -3.53 -13.02
C MET A 211 5.68 -2.18 -12.44
N ALA A 212 6.78 -2.16 -11.69
CA ALA A 212 7.43 -0.94 -11.27
C ALA A 212 7.88 -0.08 -12.46
N TYR A 213 8.48 -0.66 -13.51
CA TYR A 213 8.84 0.09 -14.72
C TYR A 213 7.61 0.66 -15.45
N SER A 214 6.51 -0.08 -15.51
CA SER A 214 5.26 0.47 -16.06
C SER A 214 4.69 1.58 -15.18
N ALA A 215 4.73 1.43 -13.85
CA ALA A 215 4.30 2.46 -12.91
C ALA A 215 5.12 3.75 -13.06
N TYR A 216 6.43 3.62 -13.28
CA TYR A 216 7.33 4.73 -13.62
C TYR A 216 6.79 5.53 -14.83
N HIS A 217 6.50 4.85 -15.94
CA HIS A 217 6.06 5.50 -17.18
C HIS A 217 4.68 6.15 -17.04
N ILE A 218 3.78 5.51 -16.31
CA ILE A 218 2.45 6.07 -16.05
C ILE A 218 2.59 7.32 -15.17
N ALA A 219 3.39 7.26 -14.10
CA ALA A 219 3.63 8.41 -13.22
C ALA A 219 4.26 9.59 -13.97
N ASP A 220 5.16 9.33 -14.92
CA ASP A 220 5.78 10.37 -15.75
C ASP A 220 4.77 11.13 -16.62
N SER A 221 3.73 10.43 -17.08
CA SER A 221 2.66 10.97 -17.93
C SER A 221 1.57 11.75 -17.16
N LEU A 222 1.60 11.73 -15.83
CA LEU A 222 0.57 12.39 -15.02
C LEU A 222 0.65 13.91 -15.11
N ASN A 223 -0.53 14.54 -15.18
CA ASN A 223 -0.65 15.98 -15.00
C ASN A 223 -0.59 16.32 -13.51
N LEU A 224 0.60 16.63 -13.01
CA LEU A 224 0.85 16.88 -11.58
C LEU A 224 0.05 18.08 -11.03
N ALA A 225 -0.30 19.06 -11.88
CA ALA A 225 -1.16 20.17 -11.46
C ALA A 225 -2.59 19.73 -11.12
N VAL A 226 -3.10 18.68 -11.79
CA VAL A 226 -4.44 18.13 -11.54
C VAL A 226 -4.45 17.21 -10.31
N SER A 227 -3.34 16.52 -10.06
CA SER A 227 -3.24 15.54 -8.97
C SER A 227 -3.53 16.15 -7.59
N ASN A 228 -3.09 17.40 -7.37
CA ASN A 228 -3.30 18.13 -6.13
C ASN A 228 -4.77 18.41 -5.78
N THR A 229 -5.67 18.39 -6.77
CA THR A 229 -7.10 18.74 -6.60
C THR A 229 -8.03 17.56 -6.85
N SER A 230 -7.60 16.62 -7.69
CA SER A 230 -8.44 15.50 -8.13
C SER A 230 -8.30 14.27 -7.25
N ASP A 231 -7.16 14.06 -6.59
CA ASP A 231 -6.92 12.83 -5.80
C ASP A 231 -7.35 12.94 -4.35
N VAL A 232 -8.12 14.00 -4.03
CA VAL A 232 -8.70 14.24 -2.71
C VAL A 232 -9.66 13.09 -2.35
N TYR A 233 -9.52 12.54 -1.14
CA TYR A 233 -10.26 11.37 -0.65
C TYR A 233 -9.97 10.05 -1.38
N THR A 234 -8.88 9.98 -2.16
CA THR A 234 -8.29 8.75 -2.70
C THR A 234 -6.81 8.67 -2.29
N MET A 235 -6.11 7.61 -2.69
CA MET A 235 -4.68 7.48 -2.42
C MET A 235 -3.89 8.43 -3.33
N SER A 236 -3.17 9.38 -2.75
CA SER A 236 -2.38 10.35 -3.53
C SER A 236 -1.26 9.67 -4.33
N LEU A 237 -0.72 10.37 -5.35
CA LEU A 237 0.47 9.87 -6.05
C LEU A 237 1.63 9.65 -5.08
N ALA A 238 1.81 10.52 -4.09
CA ALA A 238 2.83 10.34 -3.06
C ALA A 238 2.69 8.99 -2.35
N GLU A 239 1.48 8.67 -1.88
CA GLU A 239 1.20 7.38 -1.24
C GLU A 239 1.35 6.19 -2.19
N VAL A 240 0.99 6.35 -3.47
CA VAL A 240 1.23 5.33 -4.50
C VAL A 240 2.73 5.05 -4.64
N LEU A 241 3.56 6.08 -4.70
CA LEU A 241 5.03 5.95 -4.78
C LEU A 241 5.59 5.27 -3.53
N LEU A 242 5.03 5.57 -2.35
CA LEU A 242 5.42 4.89 -1.11
C LEU A 242 5.12 3.39 -1.16
N GLN A 243 3.91 3.01 -1.57
CA GLN A 243 3.56 1.59 -1.71
C GLN A 243 4.40 0.90 -2.80
N LEU A 244 4.72 1.62 -3.88
CA LEU A 244 5.59 1.12 -4.94
C LEU A 244 6.98 0.78 -4.38
N VAL A 245 7.57 1.68 -3.59
CA VAL A 245 8.87 1.46 -2.91
C VAL A 245 8.81 0.29 -1.92
N PHE A 246 7.68 0.06 -1.26
CA PHE A 246 7.52 -1.11 -0.38
C PHE A 246 7.36 -2.43 -1.12
N LEU A 247 6.99 -2.41 -2.40
CA LEU A 247 6.83 -3.60 -3.24
C LEU A 247 8.10 -3.86 -4.08
N TRP A 248 8.78 -2.82 -4.54
CA TRP A 248 9.95 -2.91 -5.40
C TRP A 248 10.98 -1.82 -5.05
N ARG A 249 12.26 -2.19 -4.95
CA ARG A 249 13.35 -1.26 -4.63
C ARG A 249 14.48 -1.47 -5.63
N SER A 250 15.02 -0.38 -6.12
CA SER A 250 16.28 -0.35 -6.86
C SER A 250 16.83 1.07 -6.78
N ASP A 251 18.14 1.21 -7.02
CA ASP A 251 18.80 2.53 -7.02
C ASP A 251 18.16 3.44 -8.08
N GLU A 252 17.80 2.88 -9.24
CA GLU A 252 17.12 3.61 -10.31
C GLU A 252 15.73 4.09 -9.89
N LEU A 253 14.98 3.28 -9.14
CA LEU A 253 13.66 3.68 -8.66
C LEU A 253 13.77 4.82 -7.64
N PHE A 254 14.70 4.72 -6.69
CA PHE A 254 14.91 5.79 -5.70
C PHE A 254 15.37 7.08 -6.36
N HIS A 255 16.34 7.01 -7.27
CA HIS A 255 16.81 8.16 -8.04
C HIS A 255 15.66 8.83 -8.81
N TYR A 256 14.86 8.03 -9.53
CA TYR A 256 13.72 8.57 -10.25
C TYR A 256 12.72 9.25 -9.31
N ILE A 257 12.31 8.58 -8.23
CA ILE A 257 11.30 9.12 -7.32
C ILE A 257 11.81 10.40 -6.68
N LEU A 258 12.99 10.37 -6.04
CA LEU A 258 13.49 11.45 -5.20
C LEU A 258 14.09 12.61 -6.00
N ASP A 259 14.78 12.32 -7.10
CA ASP A 259 15.56 13.34 -7.84
C ASP A 259 14.87 13.83 -9.11
N VAL A 260 13.91 13.07 -9.67
CA VAL A 260 13.21 13.44 -10.91
C VAL A 260 11.75 13.79 -10.67
N LEU A 261 10.97 12.86 -10.11
CA LEU A 261 9.52 13.04 -9.96
C LEU A 261 9.18 13.95 -8.78
N TRP A 262 9.87 13.83 -7.65
CA TRP A 262 9.57 14.63 -6.47
C TRP A 262 9.77 16.14 -6.67
N PRO A 263 10.87 16.62 -7.27
CA PRO A 263 11.04 18.05 -7.55
C PRO A 263 9.94 18.58 -8.49
N ARG A 264 9.46 17.77 -9.44
CA ARG A 264 8.33 18.12 -10.31
C ARG A 264 7.03 18.22 -9.51
N LEU A 265 6.79 17.31 -8.57
CA LEU A 265 5.64 17.38 -7.66
C LEU A 265 5.65 18.67 -6.85
N GLU A 266 6.78 18.99 -6.21
CA GLU A 266 6.94 20.20 -5.40
C GLU A 266 6.76 21.50 -6.21
N ALA A 267 7.22 21.51 -7.47
CA ALA A 267 7.08 22.67 -8.36
C ALA A 267 5.62 22.97 -8.75
N HIS A 268 4.74 21.96 -8.79
CA HIS A 268 3.34 22.12 -9.24
C HIS A 268 2.33 22.23 -8.09
N GLY A 269 2.79 22.22 -6.84
CA GLY A 269 1.99 22.56 -5.66
C GLY A 269 2.55 21.99 -4.36
N ARG A 270 2.12 22.58 -3.23
CA ARG A 270 2.39 22.01 -1.89
C ARG A 270 1.42 20.85 -1.67
N GLY A 271 1.87 19.66 -2.08
CA GLY A 271 1.04 18.51 -2.38
C GLY A 271 0.13 18.00 -1.26
N TYR A 272 -0.99 17.43 -1.69
CA TYR A 272 -1.89 16.52 -0.95
C TYR A 272 -2.06 16.78 0.55
N GLU A 273 -2.27 18.02 0.98
CA GLU A 273 -2.57 18.30 2.40
C GLU A 273 -3.88 17.63 2.87
N HIS A 274 -4.68 17.10 1.95
CA HIS A 274 -5.91 16.36 2.20
C HIS A 274 -5.80 14.83 2.03
N SER A 275 -4.63 14.27 1.72
CA SER A 275 -4.41 12.81 1.75
C SER A 275 -4.27 12.27 3.17
N HIS A 276 -4.20 10.93 3.29
CA HIS A 276 -4.01 10.25 4.58
C HIS A 276 -2.65 10.61 5.20
N TYR A 277 -1.61 10.73 4.37
CA TYR A 277 -0.29 11.17 4.78
C TYR A 277 0.08 12.53 4.15
N PRO A 278 0.57 13.50 4.94
CA PRO A 278 1.20 14.70 4.40
C PRO A 278 2.33 14.35 3.43
N THR A 279 2.36 15.02 2.29
CA THR A 279 3.32 14.73 1.21
C THR A 279 4.77 14.74 1.68
N HIS A 280 5.17 15.73 2.49
CA HIS A 280 6.54 15.80 2.98
C HIS A 280 6.90 14.58 3.87
N LEU A 281 5.93 14.05 4.62
CA LEU A 281 6.15 12.89 5.48
C LEU A 281 6.41 11.65 4.62
N VAL A 282 5.65 11.51 3.52
CA VAL A 282 5.89 10.46 2.53
C VAL A 282 7.29 10.57 1.92
N LYS A 283 7.73 11.78 1.54
CA LYS A 283 9.10 12.03 1.04
C LYS A 283 10.14 11.48 2.01
N ARG A 284 10.04 11.89 3.28
CA ARG A 284 10.97 11.50 4.35
C ARG A 284 10.99 9.99 4.56
N ILE A 285 9.84 9.32 4.51
CA ILE A 285 9.77 7.85 4.61
C ILE A 285 10.45 7.17 3.43
N ILE A 286 10.23 7.66 2.20
CA ILE A 286 10.90 7.12 1.01
C ILE A 286 12.41 7.34 1.10
N THR A 287 12.86 8.54 1.49
CA THR A 287 14.28 8.84 1.72
C THR A 287 14.89 7.90 2.77
N GLN A 288 14.21 7.70 3.90
CA GLN A 288 14.69 6.79 4.94
C GLN A 288 14.72 5.33 4.44
N THR A 289 13.77 4.94 3.60
CA THR A 289 13.75 3.61 2.97
C THR A 289 14.92 3.42 2.02
N ALA A 290 15.34 4.45 1.29
CA ALA A 290 16.55 4.43 0.46
C ALA A 290 17.82 4.23 1.31
N VAL A 291 17.90 4.89 2.47
CA VAL A 291 19.01 4.69 3.42
C VAL A 291 19.08 3.26 3.95
N TYR A 292 17.93 2.66 4.29
CA TYR A 292 17.90 1.24 4.68
C TYR A 292 18.34 0.33 3.51
N TRP A 293 17.92 0.65 2.29
CA TRP A 293 18.31 -0.11 1.10
C TRP A 293 19.82 -0.10 0.86
N GLU A 294 20.48 1.06 0.97
CA GLU A 294 21.95 1.19 0.89
C GLU A 294 22.68 0.35 1.95
N GLN A 295 22.04 0.11 3.09
CA GLN A 295 22.56 -0.74 4.17
C GLN A 295 22.26 -2.24 3.97
N GLY A 296 21.69 -2.63 2.82
CA GLY A 296 21.28 -4.01 2.57
C GLY A 296 20.05 -4.44 3.37
N ARG A 297 19.17 -3.48 3.71
CA ARG A 297 17.95 -3.73 4.49
C ARG A 297 16.72 -3.35 3.68
N VAL A 298 15.78 -4.28 3.59
CA VAL A 298 14.57 -4.14 2.79
C VAL A 298 13.39 -3.79 3.71
N ILE A 299 12.76 -2.63 3.49
CA ILE A 299 11.60 -2.16 4.28
C ILE A 299 10.30 -2.46 3.54
N ASN A 300 9.47 -3.39 4.03
CA ASN A 300 8.21 -3.78 3.39
C ASN A 300 7.00 -3.02 3.92
N PHE A 301 7.14 -2.40 5.09
CA PHE A 301 6.08 -1.64 5.73
C PHE A 301 6.67 -0.62 6.69
N ALA A 302 6.07 0.56 6.77
CA ALA A 302 6.44 1.58 7.74
C ALA A 302 5.23 2.38 8.20
N LEU A 303 5.25 2.81 9.47
CA LEU A 303 4.24 3.67 10.09
C LEU A 303 4.91 4.75 10.93
N PRO A 304 4.46 6.00 10.86
CA PRO A 304 4.87 7.03 11.81
C PRO A 304 4.49 6.61 13.24
N ALA A 305 5.45 6.65 14.15
CA ALA A 305 5.25 6.44 15.59
C ALA A 305 4.78 7.75 16.25
N VAL A 306 3.54 8.11 15.94
CA VAL A 306 2.84 9.25 16.50
C VAL A 306 1.61 8.77 17.27
N ALA A 307 1.21 9.52 18.28
CA ALA A 307 -0.02 9.23 19.01
C ALA A 307 -1.24 9.37 18.08
N ASP A 308 -2.24 8.51 18.22
CA ASP A 308 -3.45 8.53 17.37
C ASP A 308 -4.20 9.87 17.42
N ASN A 309 -4.10 10.60 18.53
CA ASN A 309 -4.72 11.91 18.74
C ASN A 309 -3.83 13.09 18.31
N ILE A 310 -2.71 12.84 17.62
CA ILE A 310 -1.84 13.90 17.13
C ILE A 310 -2.62 14.80 16.15
N SER A 311 -2.53 16.12 16.35
CA SER A 311 -3.15 17.05 15.42
C SER A 311 -2.50 16.96 14.05
N LYS A 312 -3.30 16.96 12.99
CA LYS A 312 -2.80 17.02 11.61
C LYS A 312 -1.86 18.21 11.38
N LEU A 313 -2.05 19.33 12.09
CA LEU A 313 -1.14 20.49 12.02
C LEU A 313 0.29 20.14 12.46
N LYS A 314 0.45 19.27 13.47
CA LYS A 314 1.78 18.79 13.89
C LYS A 314 2.39 17.84 12.86
N LEU A 315 1.56 17.04 12.18
CA LEU A 315 2.02 16.18 11.09
C LEU A 315 2.35 16.98 9.81
N LEU A 316 1.85 18.20 9.67
CA LEU A 316 2.16 19.12 8.58
C LEU A 316 3.44 19.94 8.85
N ASP A 317 3.83 20.05 10.11
CA ASP A 317 5.05 20.73 10.54
C ASP A 317 6.27 19.85 10.23
N ILE A 318 7.09 20.33 9.29
CA ILE A 318 8.29 19.62 8.80
C ILE A 318 9.33 19.50 9.91
N ASP A 319 9.38 20.48 10.82
CA ASP A 319 10.35 20.53 11.92
C ASP A 319 9.88 19.69 13.13
N HIS A 320 8.65 19.16 13.09
CA HIS A 320 8.18 18.28 14.15
C HIS A 320 8.93 16.95 14.11
N PRO A 321 9.58 16.53 15.22
CA PRO A 321 10.24 15.24 15.28
C PRO A 321 9.19 14.13 15.20
N VAL A 322 9.39 13.22 14.25
CA VAL A 322 8.55 12.05 14.05
C VAL A 322 9.46 10.84 14.04
N ASP A 323 9.14 9.83 14.83
CA ASP A 323 9.79 8.53 14.70
C ASP A 323 9.05 7.68 13.67
N LEU A 324 9.75 6.71 13.08
CA LEU A 324 9.21 5.74 12.13
C LEU A 324 9.39 4.34 12.70
N VAL A 325 8.32 3.54 12.71
CA VAL A 325 8.40 2.10 12.94
C VAL A 325 8.42 1.41 11.59
N VAL A 326 9.45 0.62 11.34
CA VAL A 326 9.65 -0.10 10.09
C VAL A 326 9.64 -1.61 10.32
N CYS A 327 9.07 -2.34 9.36
CA CYS A 327 9.09 -3.79 9.30
C CYS A 327 9.77 -4.22 7.99
N GLY A 328 10.70 -5.17 8.07
CA GLY A 328 11.55 -5.51 6.94
C GLY A 328 12.40 -6.74 7.19
N TYR A 329 13.35 -6.97 6.28
CA TYR A 329 14.35 -8.02 6.40
C TYR A 329 15.71 -7.57 5.88
N ASN A 330 16.77 -8.17 6.40
CA ASN A 330 18.15 -7.90 6.00
C ASN A 330 18.58 -8.80 4.84
N THR A 331 19.77 -8.57 4.28
CA THR A 331 20.29 -9.40 3.19
C THR A 331 20.55 -10.88 3.55
N ASP A 332 20.58 -11.21 4.83
CA ASP A 332 20.66 -12.60 5.31
C ASP A 332 19.27 -13.27 5.45
N GLY A 333 18.19 -12.55 5.13
CA GLY A 333 16.81 -13.00 5.24
C GLY A 333 16.22 -12.85 6.65
N MET A 334 16.97 -12.30 7.60
CA MET A 334 16.48 -12.09 8.96
C MET A 334 15.52 -10.91 9.02
N TYR A 335 14.30 -11.17 9.50
CA TYR A 335 13.28 -10.16 9.69
C TYR A 335 13.55 -9.29 10.91
N PHE A 336 13.14 -8.02 10.82
CA PHE A 336 13.25 -7.07 11.92
C PHE A 336 12.03 -6.15 12.01
N ILE A 337 11.85 -5.60 13.20
CA ILE A 337 10.97 -4.45 13.48
C ILE A 337 11.81 -3.47 14.27
N GLU A 338 11.91 -2.23 13.79
CA GLU A 338 12.76 -1.20 14.38
C GLU A 338 12.00 0.11 14.47
N LYS A 339 12.29 0.88 15.52
CA LYS A 339 11.88 2.27 15.65
C LYS A 339 13.11 3.16 15.43
N SER A 340 13.04 4.07 14.47
CA SER A 340 14.12 5.02 14.16
C SER A 340 13.59 6.43 13.98
N PRO A 341 14.36 7.48 14.31
CA PRO A 341 13.97 8.85 14.01
C PRO A 341 13.81 9.04 12.49
N LEU A 342 12.74 9.71 12.08
CA LEU A 342 12.55 10.09 10.69
C LEU A 342 13.33 11.40 10.43
N PRO A 343 14.34 11.40 9.54
CA PRO A 343 15.17 12.57 9.30
C PRO A 343 14.40 13.72 8.64
#